data_AF-A0A9E5EYX2-F1
#
_entry.id   AF-A0A9E5EYX2-F1
#
_cell.length_a   1.000
_cell.length_b   1.000
_cell.length_c   1.000
_cell.angle_alpha   90.00
_cell.angle_beta   90.00
_cell.angle_gamma   90.00
#
_symmetry.space_group_name_H-M   'P 1'
#
loop_
_entity.id
_entity.type
_entity.pdbx_description
1 polymer ?
#
loop_
_entity_poly.entity_id
_entity_poly.type
_entity_poly.pdbx_seq_one_letter_code
_entity_poly.pdbx_strand_id
1 'polypeptide(L)'
;EPQIQEVLGLEEKGHDYFIQFTDARPDTGGLSGATPQEAMTWGKVDESQLPDTVTAYVDSTIAMPLLALYALQSCKPRKLRRLMDRLPELTDKITKIYLSNKIKNQDN
;
A
#
# COMPACT_ATOMS: atom_id res chain seq x y z
N GLU A 1 -12.69 -2.84 10.16
CA GLU A 1 -11.50 -2.95 11.03
C GLU A 1 -10.71 -1.67 10.84
N PRO A 2 -10.35 -0.95 11.92
CA PRO A 2 -9.69 0.35 11.79
C PRO A 2 -8.27 0.17 11.25
N GLN A 3 -7.89 1.04 10.34
CA GLN A 3 -6.57 0.99 9.72
C GLN A 3 -5.50 1.52 10.67
N ILE A 4 -4.24 1.13 10.44
CA ILE A 4 -3.12 1.61 11.27
C ILE A 4 -3.01 3.15 11.25
N GLN A 5 -3.30 3.80 10.13
CA GLN A 5 -3.33 5.26 10.02
C GLN A 5 -4.46 5.89 10.82
N GLU A 6 -5.65 5.27 10.87
CA GLU A 6 -6.77 5.72 11.70
C GLU A 6 -6.46 5.55 13.19
N VAL A 7 -5.88 4.40 13.58
CA VAL A 7 -5.46 4.11 14.96
C VAL A 7 -4.38 5.10 15.43
N LEU A 8 -3.47 5.48 14.52
CA LEU A 8 -2.39 6.43 14.81
C LEU A 8 -2.81 7.89 14.59
N GLY A 9 -4.03 8.15 14.12
CA GLY A 9 -4.52 9.50 13.80
C GLY A 9 -3.70 10.21 12.72
N LEU A 10 -3.19 9.47 11.72
CA LEU A 10 -2.42 10.00 10.60
C LEU A 10 -3.35 10.38 9.46
N GLU A 11 -3.19 11.59 8.91
CA GLU A 11 -3.83 11.99 7.66
C GLU A 11 -3.03 11.43 6.47
N GLU A 12 -3.18 10.14 6.23
CA GLU A 12 -2.59 9.46 5.08
C GLU A 12 -3.71 8.83 4.23
N LYS A 13 -3.59 8.96 2.91
CA LYS A 13 -4.52 8.35 1.96
C LYS A 13 -4.05 6.93 1.65
N GLY A 14 -4.93 6.12 1.03
CA GLY A 14 -4.58 4.76 0.61
C GLY A 14 -3.35 4.70 -0.31
N HIS A 15 -2.92 3.49 -0.68
CA HIS A 15 -1.72 3.30 -1.50
C HIS A 15 -1.74 4.07 -2.82
N ASP A 16 -0.58 4.63 -3.18
CA ASP A 16 -0.38 5.38 -4.44
C ASP A 16 -0.42 4.48 -5.68
N TYR A 17 -0.06 3.21 -5.54
CA TYR A 17 0.03 2.26 -6.65
C TYR A 17 -0.64 0.94 -6.28
N PHE A 18 -1.37 0.37 -7.24
CA PHE A 18 -2.00 -0.95 -7.11
C PHE A 18 -1.70 -1.80 -8.34
N ILE A 19 -0.93 -2.88 -8.15
CA ILE A 19 -0.65 -3.88 -9.17
C ILE A 19 -0.98 -5.26 -8.59
N GLN A 20 -1.92 -5.96 -9.20
CA GLN A 20 -2.38 -7.27 -8.75
C GLN A 20 -2.16 -8.30 -9.85
N PHE A 21 -1.49 -9.41 -9.49
CA PHE A 21 -1.44 -10.63 -10.27
C PHE A 21 -2.28 -11.68 -9.55
N THR A 22 -3.34 -12.17 -10.19
CA THR A 22 -4.26 -13.12 -9.57
C THR A 22 -4.89 -14.02 -10.61
N ASP A 23 -5.09 -15.29 -10.32
CA ASP A 23 -5.94 -16.19 -11.09
C ASP A 23 -7.38 -16.25 -10.52
N ALA A 24 -7.60 -15.63 -9.37
CA ALA A 24 -8.89 -15.62 -8.70
C ALA A 24 -9.88 -14.69 -9.41
N ARG A 25 -11.08 -15.21 -9.67
CA ARG A 25 -12.13 -14.43 -10.31
C ARG A 25 -12.86 -13.52 -9.30
N PRO A 26 -13.24 -12.30 -9.70
CA PRO A 26 -13.90 -11.34 -8.82
C PRO A 26 -15.31 -11.77 -8.40
N ASP A 27 -16.02 -12.54 -9.23
CA ASP A 27 -17.43 -12.92 -9.01
C ASP A 27 -17.62 -13.86 -7.81
N THR A 28 -16.56 -14.50 -7.33
CA THR A 28 -16.59 -15.36 -6.15
C THR A 28 -16.72 -14.57 -4.84
N GLY A 29 -16.53 -13.24 -4.88
CA GLY A 29 -16.56 -12.38 -3.70
C GLY A 29 -15.39 -12.61 -2.73
N GLY A 30 -14.38 -13.37 -3.14
CA GLY A 30 -13.18 -13.62 -2.35
C GLY A 30 -12.19 -12.46 -2.40
N LEU A 31 -11.47 -12.23 -1.30
CA LEU A 31 -10.47 -11.16 -1.20
C LEU A 31 -9.34 -11.28 -2.23
N SER A 32 -8.99 -12.50 -2.64
CA SER A 32 -7.92 -12.77 -3.61
C SER A 32 -8.22 -12.27 -5.03
N GLY A 33 -9.50 -12.16 -5.38
CA GLY A 33 -9.98 -11.67 -6.67
C GLY A 33 -10.60 -10.27 -6.60
N ALA A 34 -10.55 -9.63 -5.43
CA ALA A 34 -11.18 -8.33 -5.20
C ALA A 34 -10.62 -7.29 -6.17
N THR A 35 -11.53 -6.50 -6.75
CA THR A 35 -11.18 -5.50 -7.76
C THR A 35 -10.50 -4.27 -7.12
N PRO A 36 -9.74 -3.47 -7.88
CA PRO A 36 -9.20 -2.21 -7.38
C PRO A 36 -10.28 -1.26 -6.85
N GLN A 37 -11.46 -1.25 -7.48
CA GLN A 37 -12.62 -0.48 -7.03
C GLN A 37 -13.12 -0.95 -5.66
N GLU A 38 -13.18 -2.25 -5.43
CA GLU A 38 -13.51 -2.79 -4.10
C GLU A 38 -12.43 -2.40 -3.09
N ALA A 39 -11.14 -2.51 -3.43
CA ALA A 39 -10.04 -2.13 -2.53
C ALA A 39 -10.09 -0.65 -2.10
N MET A 40 -10.55 0.24 -2.99
CA MET A 40 -10.76 1.66 -2.69
C MET A 40 -11.86 1.89 -1.65
N THR A 41 -12.96 1.13 -1.69
CA THR A 41 -14.05 1.31 -0.71
C THR A 41 -13.61 1.04 0.74
N TRP A 42 -12.53 0.27 0.90
CA TRP A 42 -11.89 0.02 2.18
C TRP A 42 -10.80 1.04 2.54
N GLY A 43 -10.59 2.08 1.71
CA GLY A 43 -9.54 3.09 1.87
C GLY A 43 -8.12 2.56 1.67
N LYS A 44 -7.93 1.40 1.01
CA LYS A 44 -6.60 0.80 0.79
C LYS A 44 -5.87 1.40 -0.42
N VAL A 45 -6.60 2.00 -1.35
CA VAL A 45 -6.07 2.65 -2.56
C VAL A 45 -6.65 4.05 -2.58
N ASP A 46 -5.82 5.06 -2.88
CA ASP A 46 -6.31 6.43 -3.06
C ASP A 46 -7.26 6.47 -4.27
N GLU A 47 -8.45 7.05 -4.09
CA GLU A 47 -9.47 7.21 -5.13
C GLU A 47 -8.92 7.88 -6.41
N SER A 48 -8.00 8.84 -6.24
CA SER A 48 -7.38 9.55 -7.35
C SER A 48 -6.45 8.68 -8.18
N GLN A 49 -5.98 7.56 -7.64
CA GLN A 49 -5.05 6.63 -8.29
C GLN A 49 -5.77 5.45 -8.96
N LEU A 50 -7.10 5.36 -8.85
CA LEU A 50 -7.90 4.29 -9.48
C LEU A 50 -7.62 4.09 -10.98
N PRO A 51 -7.49 5.16 -11.81
CA PRO A 51 -7.17 5.00 -13.23
C PRO A 51 -5.83 4.34 -13.51
N ASP A 52 -4.89 4.41 -12.56
CA ASP A 52 -3.53 3.89 -12.67
C ASP A 52 -3.37 2.49 -12.05
N THR A 53 -4.48 1.88 -11.62
CA THR A 53 -4.49 0.52 -11.07
C THR A 53 -4.49 -0.53 -12.16
N VAL A 54 -3.76 -1.62 -11.94
CA VAL A 54 -3.63 -2.72 -12.91
C VAL A 54 -3.90 -4.05 -12.23
N THR A 55 -4.87 -4.81 -12.75
CA THR A 55 -5.11 -6.21 -12.40
C THR A 55 -4.85 -7.07 -13.62
N ALA A 56 -3.90 -8.00 -13.52
CA ALA A 56 -3.60 -8.97 -14.57
C ALA A 56 -3.97 -10.38 -14.12
N TYR A 57 -4.83 -11.03 -14.90
CA TYR A 57 -5.28 -12.40 -14.64
C TYR A 57 -4.26 -13.41 -15.15
N VAL A 58 -3.26 -13.70 -14.34
CA VAL A 58 -2.10 -14.52 -14.70
C VAL A 58 -1.45 -15.14 -13.45
N ASP A 59 -0.87 -16.32 -13.61
CA ASP A 59 -0.10 -16.96 -12.55
C ASP A 59 1.18 -16.16 -12.22
N SER A 60 1.48 -16.07 -10.92
CA SER A 60 2.63 -15.30 -10.40
C SER A 60 3.98 -15.79 -10.93
N THR A 61 4.13 -17.08 -11.25
CA THR A 61 5.36 -17.67 -11.80
C THR A 61 5.67 -17.17 -13.20
N ILE A 62 4.67 -16.69 -13.94
CA ILE A 62 4.83 -16.05 -15.25
C ILE A 62 5.03 -14.54 -15.08
N ALA A 63 4.18 -13.90 -14.27
CA ALA A 63 4.18 -12.44 -14.13
C ALA A 63 5.44 -11.90 -13.46
N MET A 64 5.89 -12.54 -12.37
CA MET A 64 7.00 -12.02 -11.56
C MET A 64 8.29 -11.95 -12.38
N PRO A 65 8.77 -13.03 -13.05
CA PRO A 65 10.03 -12.97 -13.79
C PRO A 65 10.06 -11.90 -14.88
N LEU A 66 8.93 -11.70 -15.59
CA LEU A 66 8.80 -10.66 -16.61
C LEU A 66 8.88 -9.26 -16.02
N LEU A 67 8.13 -9.01 -14.93
CA LEU A 67 8.16 -7.73 -14.23
C LEU A 67 9.56 -7.40 -13.69
N ALA A 68 10.22 -8.37 -13.06
CA ALA A 68 11.56 -8.20 -12.53
C ALA A 68 12.58 -7.93 -13.64
N LEU A 69 12.53 -8.69 -14.74
CA LEU A 69 13.42 -8.46 -15.89
C LEU A 69 13.24 -7.05 -16.45
N TYR A 70 12.00 -6.62 -16.68
CA TYR A 70 11.70 -5.28 -17.17
C TYR A 70 12.22 -4.19 -16.22
N ALA A 71 11.97 -4.34 -14.92
CA ALA A 71 12.43 -3.38 -13.91
C ALA A 71 13.97 -3.31 -13.84
N LEU A 72 14.66 -4.45 -13.90
CA LEU A 72 16.13 -4.50 -13.89
C LEU A 72 16.74 -3.88 -15.15
N GLN A 73 16.09 -4.01 -16.31
CA GLN A 73 16.56 -3.42 -17.57
C GLN A 73 16.25 -1.92 -17.67
N SER A 74 15.09 -1.50 -17.18
CA SER A 74 14.56 -0.14 -17.41
C SER A 74 14.90 0.84 -16.28
N CYS A 75 15.17 0.35 -15.07
CA CYS A 75 15.40 1.18 -13.90
C CYS A 75 16.86 1.17 -13.44
N LYS A 76 17.34 2.32 -12.97
CA LYS A 76 18.65 2.40 -12.30
C LYS A 76 18.60 1.70 -10.94
N PRO A 77 19.69 1.06 -10.49
CA PRO A 77 19.76 0.47 -9.15
C PRO A 77 19.41 1.50 -8.06
N ARG A 78 18.49 1.15 -7.17
CA ARG A 78 18.11 2.01 -6.03
C ARG A 78 19.11 1.88 -4.89
N LYS A 79 19.47 3.00 -4.26
CA LYS A 79 20.27 3.01 -3.04
C LYS A 79 19.50 2.29 -1.93
N LEU A 80 20.17 1.37 -1.23
CA LEU A 80 19.59 0.66 -0.09
C LEU A 80 19.13 1.64 0.99
N ARG A 81 17.85 1.57 1.37
CA ARG A 81 17.26 2.46 2.38
C ARG A 81 17.66 2.11 3.83
N ARG A 82 18.15 0.89 4.06
CA ARG A 82 18.59 0.39 5.39
C ARG A 82 17.55 0.67 6.49
N LEU A 83 16.29 0.28 6.24
CA LEU A 83 15.16 0.65 7.10
C LEU A 83 15.28 0.09 8.52
N MET A 84 15.90 -1.09 8.69
CA MET A 84 16.10 -1.68 10.01
C MET A 84 17.08 -0.88 10.86
N ASP A 85 18.16 -0.38 10.26
CA ASP A 85 19.13 0.49 10.95
C ASP A 85 18.49 1.81 11.41
N ARG A 86 17.43 2.23 10.72
CA ARG A 86 16.65 3.44 11.00
C ARG A 86 15.38 3.18 11.81
N LEU A 87 15.13 1.94 12.22
CA LEU A 87 13.88 1.58 12.88
C LEU A 87 13.62 2.42 14.16
N PRO A 88 14.61 2.64 15.06
CA PRO A 88 14.38 3.44 16.27
C PRO A 88 13.98 4.89 15.96
N GLU A 89 14.66 5.52 14.98
CA GLU A 89 14.35 6.88 14.50
C GLU A 89 12.91 6.97 13.96
N LEU A 90 12.51 5.99 13.14
CA LEU A 90 11.21 5.94 12.50
C LEU A 90 10.09 5.72 13.53
N THR A 91 10.30 4.80 14.49
CA THR A 91 9.32 4.56 15.56
C THR A 91 9.17 5.78 16.44
N ASP A 92 10.26 6.44 16.83
CA ASP A 92 10.20 7.68 17.62
C ASP A 92 9.43 8.78 16.91
N LYS A 93 9.63 8.90 15.58
CA LYS A 93 8.89 9.86 14.75
C LYS A 93 7.39 9.56 14.76
N ILE A 94 7.00 8.30 14.56
CA ILE A 94 5.60 7.89 14.58
C ILE A 94 4.98 8.12 15.96
N THR A 95 5.69 7.78 17.05
CA THR A 95 5.22 8.00 18.42
C THR A 95 4.99 9.49 18.71
N LYS A 96 5.91 10.38 18.29
CA LYS A 96 5.75 11.83 18.44
C LYS A 96 4.51 12.35 17.70
N ILE A 97 4.31 11.91 16.46
CA ILE A 97 3.15 12.31 15.66
C ILE A 97 1.87 11.85 16.35
N TYR A 98 1.79 10.59 16.76
CA TYR A 98 0.64 10.03 17.47
C TYR A 98 0.30 10.83 18.74
N LEU A 99 1.29 11.09 19.60
CA LEU A 99 1.07 11.86 20.84
C LEU A 99 0.59 13.28 20.53
N SER A 100 1.14 13.92 19.50
CA SER A 100 0.72 15.27 19.09
C SER A 100 -0.73 15.31 18.60
N ASN A 101 -1.16 14.30 17.85
CA ASN A 101 -2.53 14.19 17.34
C ASN A 101 -3.51 13.83 18.46
N LYS A 102 -3.07 13.00 19.43
CA LYS A 102 -3.87 12.69 20.63
C LYS A 102 -4.17 13.94 21.47
N ILE A 103 -3.20 14.85 21.63
CA ILE A 103 -3.40 16.12 22.34
C ILE A 103 -4.39 17.01 21.58
N LYS A 104 -4.20 17.20 20.27
CA LYS A 104 -5.13 17.99 19.44
C LYS A 104 -6.57 17.49 19.48
N ASN A 105 -6.76 16.17 19.55
CA ASN A 105 -8.09 15.55 19.62
C ASN A 105 -8.72 15.59 21.02
N GLN A 106 -7.97 15.94 22.08
CA GLN A 106 -8.50 16.14 23.44
C GLN A 106 -8.88 17.60 23.72
N ASP A 107 -8.30 18.55 22.97
CA ASP A 107 -8.56 19.99 23.11
C ASP A 107 -9.71 20.50 22.21
N ASN A 108 -10.28 19.65 21.36
CA ASN A 108 -11.49 19.88 20.53
C ASN A 108 -12.69 19.13 21.12
#